data_AF-W5U7S0-F1
#
_entry.id   AF-W5U7S0-F1
#
_cell.length_a   1.000
_cell.length_b   1.000
_cell.length_c   1.000
_cell.angle_alpha   90.00
_cell.angle_beta   90.00
_cell.angle_gamma   90.00
#
_symmetry.space_group_name_H-M   'P 1'
#
loop_
_entity.id
_entity.type
_entity.pdbx_description
1 polymer ?
#
loop_
_entity_poly.entity_id
_entity_poly.type
_entity_poly.pdbx_seq_one_letter_code
_entity_poly.pdbx_strand_id
1 'polypeptide(L)'
;SKKQFGIPKVQNPGPFTLYNASVSVSYALDIFGGNRRALEALMAQVDYQAFEFEAARLSLAGNVVSTAVRRASLQQQIALTQSLKDTQAQQLSIMQGRFAAGGVSQLDVRTQRTALAQIRASLPPLATQLAQADHQLAILLGVAPSKADFGDITLDSLHLPDTLPLTLPSTLARERPDIRASEALLHQASAKSAWRRRT
;
A
#
# COMPACT_ATOMS: atom_id res chain seq x y z
N SER A 1 -23.33 44.05 -90.92
CA SER A 1 -22.05 44.68 -91.27
C SER A 1 -21.30 45.02 -89.99
N LYS A 2 -20.08 44.46 -89.80
CA LYS A 2 -19.01 44.89 -88.86
C LYS A 2 -19.33 44.80 -87.35
N LYS A 3 -18.44 44.39 -86.44
CA LYS A 3 -16.98 44.18 -86.44
C LYS A 3 -16.64 43.29 -85.22
N GLN A 4 -15.77 42.30 -85.41
CA GLN A 4 -14.99 41.68 -84.34
C GLN A 4 -14.14 42.74 -83.64
N PHE A 5 -14.18 42.77 -82.31
CA PHE A 5 -13.18 43.44 -81.48
C PHE A 5 -12.56 42.40 -80.56
N GLY A 6 -11.25 42.18 -80.77
CA GLY A 6 -10.46 41.20 -80.04
C GLY A 6 -10.28 41.59 -78.57
N ILE A 7 -10.35 40.58 -77.70
CA ILE A 7 -9.91 40.69 -76.32
C ILE A 7 -8.38 40.52 -76.35
N PRO A 8 -7.59 41.50 -75.87
CA PRO A 8 -6.14 41.31 -75.76
C PRO A 8 -5.88 40.18 -74.77
N LYS A 9 -4.93 39.29 -75.10
CA LYS A 9 -4.49 38.19 -74.23
C LYS A 9 -4.22 38.73 -72.82
N VAL A 10 -5.09 38.40 -71.87
CA VAL A 10 -4.82 38.64 -70.45
C VAL A 10 -3.73 37.64 -70.07
N GLN A 11 -2.50 38.11 -69.88
CA GLN A 11 -1.44 37.31 -69.30
C GLN A 11 -1.89 36.87 -67.91
N ASN A 12 -2.08 35.56 -67.74
CA ASN A 12 -2.32 34.95 -66.44
C ASN A 12 -1.04 35.19 -65.61
N PRO A 13 -1.05 36.04 -64.57
CA PRO A 13 0.14 36.16 -63.74
C PRO A 13 0.37 34.78 -63.10
N GLY A 14 1.58 34.23 -63.26
CA GLY A 14 1.93 32.92 -62.72
C GLY A 14 1.66 32.82 -61.21
N PRO A 15 1.65 31.60 -60.64
CA PRO A 15 1.27 31.39 -59.24
C PRO A 15 2.07 32.31 -58.31
N PHE A 16 1.39 33.17 -57.56
CA PHE A 16 2.03 34.01 -56.55
C PHE A 16 2.41 33.12 -55.36
N THR A 17 3.70 33.05 -55.03
CA THR A 17 4.15 32.45 -53.76
C THR A 17 4.20 33.54 -52.69
N LEU A 18 3.25 33.49 -51.75
CA LEU A 18 3.25 34.34 -50.57
C LEU A 18 4.20 33.75 -49.51
N TYR A 19 5.37 34.35 -49.34
CA TYR A 19 6.26 34.06 -48.22
C TYR A 19 5.89 34.97 -47.06
N ASN A 20 5.22 34.42 -46.05
CA ASN A 20 4.85 35.16 -44.84
C ASN A 20 5.81 34.78 -43.71
N ALA A 21 6.67 35.72 -43.30
CA ALA A 21 7.50 35.60 -42.11
C ALA A 21 6.82 36.41 -40.99
N SER A 22 5.92 35.78 -40.24
CA SER A 22 5.24 36.42 -39.12
C SER A 22 5.92 36.06 -37.80
N VAL A 23 6.34 37.07 -37.04
CA VAL A 23 6.70 36.91 -35.62
C VAL A 23 5.45 37.24 -34.81
N SER A 24 4.87 36.23 -34.16
CA SER A 24 3.71 36.42 -33.28
C SER A 24 4.19 36.74 -31.86
N VAL A 25 3.94 37.97 -31.41
CA VAL A 25 4.14 38.36 -30.00
C VAL A 25 2.77 38.46 -29.34
N SER A 26 2.51 37.61 -28.34
CA SER A 26 1.30 37.68 -27.52
C SER A 26 1.67 38.06 -26.09
N TYR A 27 0.93 39.03 -25.53
CA TYR A 27 1.05 39.44 -24.14
C TYR A 27 -0.32 39.33 -23.48
N ALA A 28 -0.48 38.32 -22.61
CA ALA A 28 -1.71 38.12 -21.86
C ALA A 28 -1.67 38.98 -20.59
N LEU A 29 -2.44 40.06 -20.53
CA LEU A 29 -2.62 40.81 -19.27
C LEU A 29 -3.44 39.97 -18.27
N ASP A 30 -2.84 39.64 -17.14
CA ASP A 30 -3.50 38.89 -16.06
C ASP A 30 -4.36 39.81 -15.15
N ILE A 31 -5.34 40.50 -15.74
CA ILE A 31 -6.19 41.50 -15.05
C ILE A 31 -7.02 40.85 -13.93
N PHE A 32 -7.36 39.57 -14.09
CA PHE A 32 -8.24 38.84 -13.17
C PHE A 32 -7.51 37.79 -12.32
N GLY A 33 -6.18 37.68 -12.43
CA GLY A 33 -5.36 36.76 -11.63
C GLY A 33 -5.47 35.28 -12.04
N GLY A 34 -5.85 34.98 -13.28
CA GLY A 34 -5.99 33.62 -13.81
C GLY A 34 -4.69 32.82 -13.76
N ASN A 35 -3.56 33.43 -14.13
CA ASN A 35 -2.26 32.75 -14.05
C ASN A 35 -1.85 32.50 -12.60
N ARG A 36 -2.14 33.46 -11.70
CA ARG A 36 -1.93 33.29 -10.26
C ARG A 36 -2.76 32.11 -9.70
N ARG A 37 -4.03 31.99 -10.07
CA ARG A 37 -4.91 30.89 -9.64
C ARG A 37 -4.52 29.54 -10.25
N ALA A 38 -4.04 29.54 -11.49
CA ALA A 38 -3.50 28.34 -12.12
C ALA A 38 -2.23 27.84 -11.39
N LEU A 39 -1.33 28.76 -11.02
CA LEU A 39 -0.16 28.45 -10.20
C LEU A 39 -0.56 27.92 -8.81
N GLU A 40 -1.52 28.58 -8.14
CA GLU A 40 -2.05 28.14 -6.83
C GLU A 40 -2.64 26.72 -6.91
N ALA A 41 -3.37 26.39 -7.97
CA ALA A 41 -3.88 25.04 -8.20
C ALA A 41 -2.77 24.00 -8.44
N LEU A 42 -1.68 24.39 -9.11
CA LEU A 42 -0.52 23.52 -9.32
C LEU A 42 0.25 23.30 -8.01
N MET A 43 0.41 24.33 -7.18
CA MET A 43 1.03 24.21 -5.86
C MET A 43 0.21 23.26 -4.96
N ALA A 44 -1.12 23.42 -4.91
CA ALA A 44 -1.99 22.51 -4.17
C ALA A 44 -1.91 21.05 -4.68
N GLN A 45 -1.65 20.85 -5.97
CA GLN A 45 -1.41 19.51 -6.53
C GLN A 45 -0.09 18.90 -6.05
N VAL A 46 0.96 19.71 -5.91
CA VAL A 46 2.24 19.27 -5.34
C VAL A 46 2.07 18.89 -3.88
N ASP A 47 1.35 19.70 -3.09
CA ASP A 47 1.07 19.41 -1.69
C ASP A 47 0.29 18.09 -1.54
N TYR A 48 -0.73 17.87 -2.37
CA TYR A 48 -1.47 16.61 -2.41
C TYR A 48 -0.54 15.40 -2.64
N GLN A 49 0.35 15.48 -3.63
CA GLN A 49 1.28 14.39 -3.94
C GLN A 49 2.26 14.13 -2.79
N ALA A 50 2.71 15.19 -2.10
CA ALA A 50 3.58 15.05 -0.93
C ALA A 50 2.87 14.32 0.23
N PHE A 51 1.60 14.66 0.48
CA PHE A 51 0.81 14.01 1.53
C PHE A 51 0.45 12.55 1.20
N GLU A 52 0.14 12.25 -0.06
CA GLU A 52 -0.05 10.87 -0.52
C GLU A 52 1.21 10.01 -0.34
N PHE A 53 2.38 10.59 -0.60
CA PHE A 53 3.65 9.90 -0.36
C PHE A 53 3.88 9.60 1.13
N GLU A 54 3.63 10.58 2.01
CA GLU A 54 3.75 10.39 3.46
C GLU A 54 2.73 9.37 3.98
N ALA A 55 1.49 9.40 3.47
CA ALA A 55 0.47 8.40 3.76
C ALA A 55 0.95 6.99 3.39
N ALA A 56 1.47 6.82 2.16
CA ALA A 56 1.99 5.55 1.69
C ALA A 56 3.16 5.04 2.55
N ARG A 57 4.07 5.93 2.96
CA ARG A 57 5.20 5.60 3.84
C ARG A 57 4.72 5.14 5.22
N LEU A 58 3.76 5.84 5.81
CA LEU A 58 3.19 5.49 7.10
C LEU A 58 2.45 4.14 7.03
N SER A 59 1.66 3.92 5.99
CA SER A 59 1.00 2.63 5.74
C SER A 59 2.00 1.50 5.54
N LEU A 60 3.10 1.72 4.81
CA LEU A 60 4.17 0.75 4.62
C LEU A 60 4.81 0.37 5.97
N ALA A 61 5.18 1.36 6.78
CA ALA A 61 5.75 1.14 8.10
C ALA A 61 4.80 0.35 9.01
N GLY A 62 3.51 0.72 9.04
CA GLY A 62 2.49 0.00 9.81
C GLY A 62 2.32 -1.45 9.35
N ASN A 63 2.31 -1.69 8.04
CA ASN A 63 2.22 -3.04 7.47
C ASN A 63 3.46 -3.88 7.80
N VAL A 64 4.67 -3.31 7.76
CA VAL A 64 5.91 -3.99 8.16
C VAL A 64 5.83 -4.43 9.62
N VAL A 65 5.50 -3.51 10.53
CA VAL A 65 5.41 -3.80 11.98
C VAL A 65 4.35 -4.85 12.26
N SER A 66 3.14 -4.69 11.71
CA SER A 66 2.04 -5.65 11.89
C SER A 66 2.41 -7.05 11.39
N THR A 67 3.06 -7.14 10.22
CA THR A 67 3.51 -8.42 9.65
C THR A 67 4.60 -9.07 10.51
N ALA A 68 5.56 -8.28 11.02
CA ALA A 68 6.61 -8.77 11.90
C ALA A 68 6.05 -9.32 13.22
N VAL A 69 5.11 -8.61 13.86
CA VAL A 69 4.43 -9.09 15.08
C VAL A 69 3.64 -10.36 14.82
N ARG A 70 2.92 -10.43 13.69
CA ARG A 70 2.19 -11.64 13.28
C ARG A 70 3.12 -12.82 13.10
N ARG A 71 4.26 -12.62 12.42
CA ARG A 71 5.30 -13.64 12.24
C ARG A 71 5.80 -14.17 13.59
N ALA A 72 6.18 -13.27 14.50
CA ALA A 72 6.66 -13.62 15.84
C ALA A 72 5.61 -14.43 16.64
N SER A 73 4.34 -14.03 16.56
CA SER A 73 3.22 -14.77 17.18
C SER A 73 3.07 -16.19 16.61
N LEU A 74 3.20 -16.35 15.29
CA LEU A 74 3.11 -17.66 14.64
C LEU A 74 4.28 -18.57 15.03
N GLN A 75 5.49 -18.04 15.09
CA GLN A 75 6.66 -18.80 15.59
C GLN A 75 6.42 -19.31 17.01
N GLN A 76 5.88 -18.46 17.90
CA GLN A 76 5.58 -18.86 19.27
C GLN A 76 4.45 -19.90 19.35
N GLN A 77 3.39 -19.75 18.55
CA GLN A 77 2.31 -20.75 18.47
C GLN A 77 2.83 -22.11 17.99
N ILE A 78 3.73 -22.13 17.00
CA ILE A 78 4.38 -23.36 16.52
C ILE A 78 5.20 -23.98 17.65
N ALA A 79 6.06 -23.21 18.32
CA ALA A 79 6.90 -23.70 19.41
C ALA A 79 6.06 -24.32 20.55
N LEU A 80 5.01 -23.64 20.98
CA LEU A 80 4.07 -24.14 21.99
C LEU A 80 3.35 -25.41 21.54
N THR A 81 2.88 -25.46 20.29
CA THR A 81 2.21 -26.64 19.73
C THR A 81 3.17 -27.83 19.61
N GLN A 82 4.45 -27.58 19.30
CA GLN A 82 5.52 -28.58 19.29
C GLN A 82 5.71 -29.19 20.68
N SER A 83 5.81 -28.34 21.72
CA SER A 83 5.94 -28.76 23.12
C SER A 83 4.73 -29.56 23.61
N LEU A 84 3.52 -29.11 23.25
CA LEU A 84 2.29 -29.83 23.54
C LEU A 84 2.25 -31.21 22.86
N LYS A 85 2.65 -31.29 21.59
CA LYS A 85 2.77 -32.56 20.86
C LYS A 85 3.72 -33.53 21.57
N ASP A 86 4.87 -33.05 22.05
CA ASP A 86 5.85 -33.88 22.74
C ASP A 86 5.32 -34.37 24.11
N THR A 87 4.64 -33.49 24.85
CA THR A 87 3.97 -33.84 26.12
C THR A 87 2.89 -34.91 25.92
N GLN A 88 2.03 -34.73 24.91
CA GLN A 88 0.96 -35.69 24.61
C GLN A 88 1.50 -37.02 24.08
N ALA A 89 2.65 -37.02 23.40
CA ALA A 89 3.34 -38.23 22.99
C ALA A 89 3.89 -39.01 24.18
N GLN A 90 4.47 -38.33 25.18
CA GLN A 90 4.89 -38.96 26.43
C GLN A 90 3.70 -39.56 27.18
N GLN A 91 2.58 -38.83 27.27
CA GLN A 91 1.37 -39.34 27.91
C GLN A 91 0.80 -40.57 27.20
N LEU A 92 0.84 -40.60 25.86
CA LEU A 92 0.46 -41.79 25.08
C LEU A 92 1.36 -42.99 25.41
N SER A 93 2.67 -42.78 25.54
CA SER A 93 3.63 -43.83 25.91
C SER A 93 3.31 -44.41 27.30
N ILE A 94 2.99 -43.55 28.28
CA ILE A 94 2.61 -43.97 29.63
C ILE A 94 1.32 -44.78 29.59
N MET A 95 0.30 -44.34 28.84
CA MET A 95 -0.95 -45.08 28.69
C MET A 95 -0.76 -46.44 28.02
N GLN A 96 0.11 -46.54 27.01
CA GLN A 96 0.43 -47.81 26.36
C GLN A 96 1.06 -48.80 27.36
N GLY A 97 1.98 -48.32 28.21
CA GLY A 97 2.55 -49.14 29.28
C GLY A 97 1.51 -49.62 30.29
N ARG A 98 0.60 -48.72 30.73
CA ARG A 98 -0.51 -49.09 31.64
C ARG A 98 -1.47 -50.09 31.00
N PHE A 99 -1.74 -49.97 29.69
CA PHE A 99 -2.60 -50.91 28.97
C PHE A 99 -1.97 -52.30 28.92
N ALA A 100 -0.67 -52.39 28.63
CA ALA A 100 0.08 -53.65 28.64
C ALA A 100 0.08 -54.33 30.02
N ALA A 101 0.01 -53.54 31.10
CA ALA A 101 -0.15 -54.01 32.47
C ALA A 101 -1.62 -54.26 32.89
N GLY A 102 -2.60 -54.11 32.00
CA GLY A 102 -4.03 -54.29 32.28
C GLY A 102 -4.68 -53.16 33.10
N GLY A 103 -4.01 -52.03 33.29
CA GLY A 103 -4.43 -50.94 34.17
C GLY A 103 -5.22 -49.78 33.53
N VAL A 104 -5.48 -49.83 32.21
CA VAL A 104 -6.36 -48.91 31.45
C VAL A 104 -7.00 -49.65 30.26
N SER A 105 -8.04 -49.08 29.65
CA SER A 105 -8.71 -49.69 28.51
C SER A 105 -8.00 -49.39 27.17
N GLN A 106 -8.23 -50.23 26.15
CA GLN A 106 -7.74 -49.95 24.80
C GLN A 106 -8.38 -48.69 24.19
N LEU A 107 -9.62 -48.38 24.60
CA LEU A 107 -10.33 -47.18 24.17
C LEU A 107 -9.57 -45.92 24.61
N ASP A 108 -9.10 -45.87 25.85
CA ASP A 108 -8.34 -44.72 26.38
C ASP A 108 -7.05 -44.46 25.57
N VAL A 109 -6.31 -45.52 25.24
CA VAL A 109 -5.11 -45.44 24.40
C VAL A 109 -5.44 -44.90 23.01
N ARG A 110 -6.54 -45.35 22.41
CA ARG A 110 -6.98 -44.87 21.09
C ARG A 110 -7.41 -43.40 21.14
N THR A 111 -8.16 -42.99 22.17
CA THR A 111 -8.56 -41.60 22.39
C THR A 111 -7.33 -40.70 22.51
N GLN A 112 -6.33 -41.08 23.30
CA GLN A 112 -5.09 -40.31 23.43
C GLN A 112 -4.31 -40.25 22.11
N ARG A 113 -4.25 -41.36 21.36
CA ARG A 113 -3.59 -41.40 20.05
C ARG A 113 -4.28 -40.44 19.07
N THR A 114 -5.60 -40.38 19.08
CA THR A 114 -6.37 -39.43 18.27
C THR A 114 -6.09 -37.99 18.69
N ALA A 115 -6.05 -37.68 19.99
CA ALA A 115 -5.71 -36.35 20.48
C ALA A 115 -4.31 -35.90 20.03
N LEU A 116 -3.30 -36.78 20.12
CA LEU A 116 -1.96 -36.50 19.61
C LEU A 116 -1.96 -36.28 18.09
N ALA A 117 -2.72 -37.07 17.33
CA ALA A 117 -2.83 -36.91 15.89
C ALA A 117 -3.48 -35.56 15.51
N GLN A 118 -4.48 -35.11 16.26
CA GLN A 118 -5.12 -33.80 16.06
C GLN A 118 -4.13 -32.64 16.29
N ILE A 119 -3.30 -32.71 17.33
CA ILE A 119 -2.26 -31.70 17.59
C ILE A 119 -1.20 -31.71 16.48
N ARG A 120 -0.80 -32.89 15.99
CA ARG A 120 0.11 -32.95 14.83
C ARG A 120 -0.51 -32.34 13.58
N ALA A 121 -1.82 -32.52 13.38
CA ALA A 121 -2.54 -31.98 12.24
C ALA A 121 -2.72 -30.46 12.30
N SER A 122 -2.59 -29.82 13.47
CA SER A 122 -2.66 -28.35 13.58
C SER A 122 -1.34 -27.64 13.22
N LEU A 123 -0.21 -28.34 13.18
CA LEU A 123 1.10 -27.75 12.83
C LEU A 123 1.23 -27.30 11.37
N PRO A 124 0.84 -28.08 10.33
CA PRO A 124 1.02 -27.66 8.93
C PRO A 124 0.27 -26.36 8.55
N PRO A 125 -0.97 -26.12 9.02
CA PRO A 125 -1.63 -24.83 8.83
C PRO A 125 -0.83 -23.67 9.44
N LEU A 126 -0.27 -23.82 10.65
CA LEU A 126 0.55 -22.78 11.29
C LEU A 126 1.84 -22.51 10.50
N ALA A 127 2.51 -23.56 10.01
CA ALA A 127 3.70 -23.44 9.18
C ALA A 127 3.41 -22.71 7.86
N THR A 128 2.26 -23.00 7.24
CA THR A 128 1.80 -22.29 6.03
C THR A 128 1.57 -20.81 6.32
N GLN A 129 0.92 -20.48 7.44
CA GLN A 129 0.69 -19.08 7.84
C GLN A 129 2.00 -18.34 8.10
N LEU A 130 2.99 -19.01 8.70
CA LEU A 130 4.31 -18.43 8.93
C LEU A 130 5.01 -18.12 7.59
N ALA A 131 5.03 -19.08 6.66
CA ALA A 131 5.62 -18.87 5.33
C ALA A 131 4.93 -17.73 4.56
N GLN A 132 3.60 -17.58 4.69
CA GLN A 132 2.88 -16.45 4.11
C GLN A 132 3.30 -15.11 4.73
N ALA A 133 3.46 -15.06 6.05
CA ALA A 133 3.92 -13.87 6.75
C ALA A 133 5.36 -13.51 6.35
N ASP A 134 6.24 -14.50 6.20
CA ASP A 134 7.62 -14.31 5.73
C ASP A 134 7.66 -13.71 4.32
N HIS A 135 6.87 -14.25 3.38
CA HIS A 135 6.79 -13.72 2.03
C HIS A 135 6.24 -12.29 2.00
N GLN A 136 5.19 -12.01 2.78
CA GLN A 136 4.62 -10.68 2.87
C GLN A 136 5.64 -9.67 3.43
N LEU A 137 6.37 -10.05 4.48
CA LEU A 137 7.40 -9.19 5.07
C LEU A 137 8.54 -8.93 4.08
N ALA A 138 8.95 -9.94 3.31
CA ALA A 138 9.98 -9.79 2.27
C ALA A 138 9.57 -8.74 1.23
N ILE A 139 8.33 -8.84 0.73
CA ILE A 139 7.78 -7.90 -0.26
C ILE A 139 7.74 -6.47 0.30
N LEU A 140 7.28 -6.30 1.54
CA LEU A 140 7.21 -4.98 2.19
C LEU A 140 8.60 -4.36 2.42
N LEU A 141 9.63 -5.20 2.64
CA LEU A 141 11.02 -4.75 2.78
C LEU A 141 11.76 -4.60 1.44
N GLY A 142 11.11 -4.92 0.32
CA GLY A 142 11.73 -4.86 -1.02
C GLY A 142 12.78 -5.95 -1.26
N VAL A 143 12.73 -7.06 -0.53
CA VAL A 143 13.67 -8.18 -0.65
C VAL A 143 12.96 -9.36 -1.31
N ALA A 144 13.68 -10.11 -2.15
CA ALA A 144 13.14 -11.34 -2.74
C ALA A 144 12.87 -12.39 -1.63
N PRO A 145 11.69 -13.05 -1.60
CA PRO A 145 11.35 -14.00 -0.54
C PRO A 145 12.37 -15.14 -0.36
N SER A 146 13.02 -15.57 -1.44
CA SER A 146 14.04 -16.64 -1.39
C SER A 146 15.36 -16.23 -0.75
N LYS A 147 15.60 -14.93 -0.53
CA LYS A 147 16.82 -14.37 0.08
C LYS A 147 16.55 -13.69 1.41
N ALA A 148 15.30 -13.70 1.86
CA ALA A 148 14.90 -13.01 3.06
C ALA A 148 15.32 -13.80 4.29
N ASP A 149 16.14 -13.18 5.13
CA ASP A 149 16.44 -13.65 6.48
C ASP A 149 16.08 -12.51 7.45
N PHE A 150 15.13 -12.77 8.32
CA PHE A 150 14.60 -11.79 9.28
C PHE A 150 15.15 -12.01 10.69
N GLY A 151 16.02 -13.01 10.89
CA GLY A 151 16.44 -13.45 12.21
C GLY A 151 15.27 -13.91 13.09
N ASP A 152 15.55 -14.06 14.39
CA ASP A 152 14.57 -14.41 15.42
C ASP A 152 14.07 -13.15 16.15
N ILE A 153 13.12 -12.46 15.52
CA ILE A 153 12.27 -11.50 16.23
C ILE A 153 11.23 -12.31 16.99
N THR A 154 11.45 -12.51 18.28
CA THR A 154 10.52 -13.25 19.15
C THR A 154 9.45 -12.31 19.72
N LEU A 155 8.28 -12.87 20.02
CA LEU A 155 7.18 -12.07 20.58
C LEU A 155 7.57 -11.44 21.92
N ASP A 156 8.34 -12.16 22.73
CA ASP A 156 8.79 -11.73 24.06
C ASP A 156 9.81 -10.56 24.00
N SER A 157 10.40 -10.29 22.83
CA SER A 157 11.33 -9.17 22.63
C SER A 157 10.63 -7.86 22.23
N LEU A 158 9.33 -7.90 21.92
CA LEU A 158 8.55 -6.74 21.50
C LEU A 158 8.00 -6.00 22.72
N HIS A 159 8.51 -4.80 22.99
CA HIS A 159 8.03 -3.91 24.05
C HIS A 159 7.26 -2.73 23.46
N LEU A 160 6.09 -2.43 24.04
CA LEU A 160 5.40 -1.18 23.74
C LEU A 160 6.13 -0.01 24.43
N PRO A 161 6.05 1.21 23.88
CA PRO A 161 6.55 2.40 24.57
C PRO A 161 5.84 2.58 25.91
N ASP A 162 6.59 2.82 26.98
CA ASP A 162 6.05 3.03 28.34
C ASP A 162 5.13 4.26 28.42
N THR A 163 5.32 5.23 27.52
CA THR A 163 4.53 6.44 27.43
C THR A 163 4.00 6.64 26.02
N LEU A 164 2.69 6.59 25.86
CA LEU A 164 2.02 7.07 24.65
C LEU A 164 1.75 8.58 24.80
N PRO A 165 2.07 9.42 23.80
CA PRO A 165 1.76 10.84 23.87
C PRO A 165 0.25 11.04 23.97
N LEU A 166 -0.20 11.71 25.03
CA LEU A 166 -1.59 12.14 25.20
C LEU A 166 -1.82 13.42 24.39
N THR A 167 -1.81 13.34 23.06
CA THR A 167 -2.26 14.44 22.20
C THR A 167 -3.79 14.45 22.12
N LEU A 168 -4.38 15.64 22.05
CA LEU A 168 -5.81 15.76 21.77
C LEU A 168 -6.13 15.07 20.42
N PRO A 169 -7.18 14.24 20.34
CA PRO A 169 -7.51 13.51 19.11
C PRO A 169 -7.68 14.41 17.87
N SER A 170 -8.12 15.66 18.08
CA SER A 170 -8.36 16.63 17.01
C SER A 170 -7.09 17.25 16.41
N THR A 171 -6.00 17.38 17.18
CA THR A 171 -4.71 17.83 16.65
C THR A 171 -4.00 16.68 15.94
N LEU A 172 -4.09 15.46 16.47
CA LEU A 172 -3.58 14.25 15.81
C LEU A 172 -4.28 14.02 14.46
N ALA A 173 -5.60 14.23 14.38
CA ALA A 173 -6.34 14.09 13.13
C ALA A 173 -5.85 15.06 12.03
N ARG A 174 -5.53 16.32 12.39
CA ARG A 174 -5.03 17.31 11.44
C ARG A 174 -3.61 17.01 10.93
N GLU A 175 -2.82 16.30 11.71
CA GLU A 175 -1.48 15.85 11.28
C GLU A 175 -1.53 14.63 10.36
N ARG A 176 -2.69 13.98 10.19
CA ARG A 176 -2.77 12.80 9.34
C ARG A 176 -2.58 13.17 7.86
N PRO A 177 -1.69 12.46 7.14
CA PRO A 177 -1.41 12.75 5.74
C PRO A 177 -2.66 12.66 4.84
N ASP A 178 -3.57 11.73 5.10
CA ASP A 178 -4.81 11.55 4.32
C ASP A 178 -5.79 12.73 4.43
N ILE A 179 -5.88 13.34 5.61
CA ILE A 179 -6.68 14.56 5.84
C ILE A 179 -6.03 15.75 5.11
N ARG A 180 -4.71 15.91 5.24
CA ARG A 180 -3.97 16.98 4.56
C ARG A 180 -4.03 16.86 3.03
N ALA A 181 -4.00 15.64 2.50
CA ALA A 181 -4.23 15.36 1.08
C ALA A 181 -5.64 15.81 0.64
N SER A 182 -6.66 15.48 1.42
CA SER A 182 -8.05 15.88 1.13
C SER A 182 -8.23 17.40 1.15
N GLU A 183 -7.59 18.10 2.10
CA GLU A 183 -7.56 19.56 2.15
C GLU A 183 -6.89 20.14 0.90
N ALA A 184 -5.73 19.62 0.49
CA ALA A 184 -5.03 20.05 -0.72
C ALA A 184 -5.88 19.88 -2.01
N LEU A 185 -6.64 18.79 -2.13
CA LEU A 185 -7.59 18.61 -3.24
C LEU A 185 -8.70 19.67 -3.23
N LEU A 186 -9.24 20.01 -2.05
CA LEU A 186 -10.25 21.06 -1.91
C LEU A 186 -9.67 22.44 -2.27
N HIS A 187 -8.43 22.73 -1.88
CA HIS A 187 -7.69 23.94 -2.29
C HIS A 187 -7.52 24.01 -3.80
N GLN A 188 -7.10 22.91 -4.43
CA GLN A 188 -6.96 22.83 -5.88
C GLN A 188 -8.30 23.08 -6.60
N ALA A 189 -9.38 22.41 -6.17
CA ALA A 189 -10.70 22.56 -6.76
C ALA A 189 -11.24 23.99 -6.62
N SER A 190 -10.95 24.63 -5.48
CA SER A 190 -11.30 26.03 -5.23
C SER A 190 -10.55 26.98 -6.17
N ALA A 191 -9.24 26.78 -6.34
CA ALA A 191 -8.42 27.57 -7.26
C ALA A 191 -8.86 27.40 -8.73
N LYS A 192 -9.23 26.18 -9.15
CA LYS A 192 -9.75 25.88 -10.49
C LYS A 192 -11.16 26.46 -10.75
N SER A 193 -12.06 26.39 -9.77
CA SER A 193 -13.45 26.86 -9.92
C SER A 193 -13.59 28.39 -9.89
N ALA A 194 -12.64 29.09 -9.27
CA ALA A 194 -12.57 30.56 -9.32
C ALA A 194 -12.37 31.10 -10.75
N TRP A 195 -11.73 30.32 -11.63
CA TRP A 195 -11.53 30.65 -13.05
C TRP A 195 -12.78 30.39 -13.91
N ARG A 196 -13.51 29.29 -13.67
CA ARG A 196 -14.63 28.84 -14.54
C ARG A 196 -15.91 29.68 -14.42
N ARG A 197 -16.06 30.52 -13.40
CA ARG A 197 -17.26 31.35 -13.16
C ARG A 197 -17.24 32.73 -13.84
N ARG A 198 -16.18 33.09 -14.57
CA ARG A 198 -16.00 34.44 -15.14
C ARG A 198 -15.65 34.44 -16.64
N THR A 199 -15.91 33.33 -17.32
CA THR A 199 -16.00 33.22 -18.79
C THR A 199 -17.46 33.03 -19.17
#